data_AF-A0AAU8JYR4-F1
#
_entry.id   AF-A0AAU8JYR4-F1
#
_cell.length_a   1.000
_cell.length_b   1.000
_cell.length_c   1.000
_cell.angle_alpha   90.00
_cell.angle_beta   90.00
_cell.angle_gamma   90.00
#
_symmetry.space_group_name_H-M   'P 1'
#
loop_
_entity.id
_entity.type
_entity.pdbx_description
1 polymer ?
#
loop_
_entity_poly.entity_id
_entity_poly.type
_entity_poly.pdbx_seq_one_letter_code
_entity_poly.pdbx_strand_id
1 'polypeptide(L)' 'MSTESIPACEPDFEQTRVVDVFPLHGFTCAHTTNGHGTVDWWHVFAADGHYLGSTSRAEYVGAVIQQAKRSGGPR' A
#
# COMPACT_ATOMS: atom_id res chain seq x y z
N MET A 1 7.34 -36.73 6.99
CA MET A 1 6.06 -36.04 6.73
C MET A 1 6.41 -34.64 6.26
N SER A 2 6.30 -34.38 4.96
CA SER A 2 6.56 -33.05 4.39
C SER A 2 5.30 -32.21 4.55
N THR A 3 5.40 -31.08 5.24
CA THR A 3 4.35 -30.05 5.20
C THR A 3 4.40 -29.39 3.84
N GLU A 4 3.49 -29.79 2.94
CA GLU A 4 3.16 -28.97 1.78
C GLU A 4 2.73 -27.59 2.29
N SER A 5 3.52 -26.56 1.98
CA SER A 5 3.06 -25.18 2.14
C SER A 5 1.90 -24.99 1.17
N ILE A 6 0.68 -24.97 1.68
CA ILE A 6 -0.46 -24.46 0.94
C ILE A 6 -0.19 -22.96 0.79
N PRO A 7 0.08 -22.45 -0.42
CA PRO A 7 0.19 -21.01 -0.59
C PRO A 7 -1.15 -20.42 -0.15
N ALA A 8 -1.11 -19.52 0.83
CA ALA A 8 -2.28 -18.72 1.15
C ALA A 8 -2.73 -18.09 -0.17
N CYS A 9 -3.94 -18.42 -0.61
CA CYS A 9 -4.56 -17.74 -1.74
C CYS A 9 -4.63 -16.28 -1.33
N GLU A 10 -3.71 -15.45 -1.82
CA GLU A 10 -3.82 -14.01 -1.65
C GLU A 10 -5.12 -13.65 -2.35
N PRO A 11 -6.13 -13.18 -1.60
CA PRO A 11 -7.43 -12.94 -2.19
C PRO A 11 -7.29 -11.83 -3.24
N ASP A 12 -7.68 -12.15 -4.46
CA ASP A 12 -7.71 -11.22 -5.58
C ASP A 12 -8.84 -10.22 -5.35
N PHE A 13 -8.54 -9.10 -4.70
CA PHE A 13 -9.50 -8.05 -4.43
C PHE A 13 -9.24 -6.87 -5.36
N GLU A 14 -10.15 -6.63 -6.31
CA GLU A 14 -10.07 -5.45 -7.15
C GLU A 14 -10.29 -4.17 -6.31
N GLN A 15 -9.27 -3.32 -6.29
CA GLN A 15 -9.34 -1.96 -5.74
C GLN A 15 -10.13 -1.09 -6.71
N THR A 16 -11.44 -1.00 -6.48
CA THR A 16 -12.39 -0.41 -7.44
C THR A 16 -12.75 1.03 -7.13
N ARG A 17 -12.35 1.56 -5.96
CA ARG A 17 -12.68 2.93 -5.55
C ARG A 17 -11.50 3.62 -4.87
N VAL A 18 -11.29 4.90 -5.22
CA VAL A 18 -10.44 5.83 -4.47
C VAL A 18 -11.33 6.53 -3.44
N VAL A 19 -10.96 6.45 -2.17
CA VAL A 19 -11.66 7.10 -1.06
C VAL A 19 -11.11 8.50 -0.85
N ASP A 20 -9.78 8.62 -0.77
CA ASP A 20 -9.10 9.90 -0.61
C ASP A 20 -7.67 9.86 -1.15
N VAL A 21 -7.11 11.03 -1.45
CA VAL A 21 -5.71 11.23 -1.82
C VAL A 21 -5.17 12.45 -1.07
N PHE A 22 -4.14 12.24 -0.26
CA PHE A 22 -3.58 13.29 0.60
C PHE A 22 -2.05 13.32 0.57
N PRO A 23 -1.43 14.50 0.72
CA PRO A 23 0.00 14.60 0.89
C PRO A 23 0.43 14.23 2.32
N LEU A 24 1.56 13.54 2.46
CA LEU A 24 2.17 13.20 3.76
C LEU A 24 3.69 13.30 3.66
N HIS A 25 4.31 14.28 4.32
CA HIS A 25 5.77 14.47 4.35
C HIS A 25 6.46 14.45 2.97
N GLY A 26 5.84 15.05 1.95
CA GLY A 26 6.36 15.09 0.58
C GLY A 26 6.02 13.86 -0.27
N PHE A 27 5.23 12.93 0.24
CA PHE A 27 4.69 11.79 -0.48
C PHE A 27 3.22 12.04 -0.82
N THR A 28 2.73 11.37 -1.86
CA THR A 28 1.29 11.28 -2.15
C THR A 28 0.79 9.94 -1.61
N CYS A 29 -0.22 9.98 -0.75
CA CYS A 29 -0.86 8.80 -0.20
C CYS A 29 -2.27 8.67 -0.77
N ALA A 30 -2.62 7.50 -1.30
CA ALA A 30 -3.98 7.21 -1.77
C ALA A 30 -4.60 6.12 -0.89
N HIS A 31 -5.80 6.40 -0.38
CA HIS A 31 -6.64 5.42 0.30
C HIS A 31 -7.65 4.87 -0.71
N THR A 32 -7.64 3.56 -0.91
CA THR A 32 -8.55 2.85 -1.80
C THR A 32 -9.35 1.81 -1.03
N THR A 33 -10.50 1.44 -1.59
CA THR A 33 -11.34 0.39 -1.06
C THR A 33 -11.99 -0.41 -2.18
N ASN A 34 -12.48 -1.60 -1.87
CA ASN A 34 -13.24 -2.40 -2.82
C ASN A 34 -14.69 -1.89 -2.97
N GLY A 35 -15.44 -2.45 -3.92
CA GLY A 35 -16.81 -2.00 -4.22
C GLY A 35 -17.79 -2.16 -3.05
N HIS A 36 -17.43 -2.99 -2.07
CA HIS A 36 -18.21 -3.27 -0.86
C HIS A 36 -17.76 -2.43 0.34
N GLY A 37 -16.65 -1.69 0.26
CA GLY A 37 -16.10 -0.93 1.38
C GLY A 37 -15.54 -1.80 2.51
N THR A 38 -15.21 -3.07 2.24
CA THR A 38 -14.82 -4.04 3.28
C THR A 38 -13.32 -4.23 3.44
N VAL A 39 -12.54 -3.71 2.49
CA VAL A 39 -11.08 -3.85 2.47
C VAL A 39 -10.49 -2.50 2.13
N ASP A 40 -9.66 -1.98 3.02
CA ASP A 40 -8.94 -0.73 2.82
C ASP A 40 -7.47 -0.96 2.47
N TRP A 41 -6.96 -0.12 1.59
CA TRP A 41 -5.55 -0.09 1.22
C TRP A 41 -5.04 1.34 1.19
N TRP A 42 -3.80 1.52 1.61
CA TRP A 42 -3.06 2.75 1.52
C TRP A 42 -1.86 2.55 0.62
N HIS A 43 -1.77 3.37 -0.42
CA HIS A 43 -0.71 3.38 -1.42
C HIS A 43 0.15 4.61 -1.21
N VAL A 44 1.47 4.45 -1.33
CA VAL A 44 2.42 5.54 -1.18
C VAL A 44 3.15 5.75 -2.49
N PHE A 45 3.18 7.00 -2.94
CA PHE A 45 3.90 7.45 -4.11
C PHE A 45 4.91 8.54 -3.72
N ALA A 46 6.07 8.54 -4.37
CA ALA A 46 7.00 9.65 -4.32
C ALA A 46 6.43 10.90 -5.01
N ALA A 47 7.05 12.06 -4.79
CA ALA A 47 6.62 13.33 -5.37
C ALA A 47 6.62 13.34 -6.91
N ASP A 48 7.47 12.52 -7.53
CA ASP A 48 7.55 12.31 -8.98
C ASP A 48 6.51 11.30 -9.52
N GLY A 49 5.67 10.74 -8.65
CA GLY A 49 4.66 9.74 -8.99
C GLY A 49 5.16 8.29 -8.94
N HIS A 50 6.43 8.02 -8.60
CA HIS A 50 6.91 6.65 -8.48
C HIS A 50 6.24 5.91 -7.31
N TYR A 51 5.72 4.71 -7.55
CA TYR A 51 5.08 3.90 -6.52
C TYR A 51 6.09 3.30 -5.53
N LEU A 52 5.87 3.47 -4.24
CA LEU A 52 6.79 3.05 -3.18
C LEU A 52 6.30 1.81 -2.42
N GLY A 53 5.00 1.52 -2.48
CA GLY A 53 4.40 0.36 -1.84
C GLY A 53 3.01 0.64 -1.28
N SER A 54 2.43 -0.38 -0.68
CA SER A 54 1.11 -0.31 -0.05
C SER A 54 1.03 -1.08 1.26
N THR A 55 -0.03 -0.82 2.01
CA THR A 55 -0.40 -1.56 3.20
C THR A 55 -1.92 -1.54 3.39
N SER A 56 -2.48 -2.56 4.02
CA SER A 56 -3.89 -2.62 4.43
C SER A 56 -4.14 -2.06 5.84
N ARG A 57 -3.12 -1.45 6.45
CA ARG A 57 -3.17 -0.86 7.80
C ARG A 57 -2.64 0.55 7.78
N ALA A 58 -3.49 1.53 8.06
CA ALA A 58 -3.16 2.95 8.02
C ALA A 58 -1.92 3.30 8.87
N GLU A 59 -1.77 2.67 10.04
CA GLU A 59 -0.66 2.87 10.96
C GLU A 59 0.72 2.45 10.39
N TYR A 60 0.74 1.66 9.32
CA TYR A 60 1.96 1.21 8.67
C TYR A 60 2.38 2.04 7.46
N VAL A 61 1.59 3.05 7.05
CA VAL A 61 1.94 3.97 5.96
C VAL A 61 3.30 4.65 6.21
N GLY A 62 3.55 5.07 7.45
CA GLY A 62 4.85 5.64 7.84
C GLY A 62 6.01 4.65 7.70
N ALA A 63 5.78 3.36 7.97
CA ALA A 63 6.79 2.32 7.82
C ALA A 63 7.12 2.06 6.33
N VAL A 64 6.11 2.04 5.46
CA VAL A 64 6.28 1.94 3.99
C VAL A 64 7.16 3.08 3.49
N ILE A 65 6.87 4.32 3.90
CA ILE A 65 7.68 5.50 3.56
C ILE A 65 9.13 5.34 4.04
N GLN A 66 9.33 4.91 5.29
CA GLN A 66 10.68 4.74 5.85
C GLN A 66 11.49 3.66 5.13
N GLN A 67 10.84 2.55 4.77
CA GLN A 67 11.48 1.48 4.02
C GLN A 67 11.92 1.96 2.65
N ALA A 68 11.04 2.65 1.91
CA ALA A 68 11.35 3.19 0.59
C ALA A 68 12.53 4.17 0.59
N LYS A 69 12.63 5.01 1.63
CA LYS A 69 13.78 5.92 1.83
C LYS A 69 15.10 5.16 2.04
N ARG A 70 15.07 4.04 2.76
CA ARG A 70 16.27 3.22 3.05
C ARG A 70 16.73 2.42 1.83
N SER A 71 15.81 2.05 0.95
CA SER A 71 16.09 1.32 -0.29
C SER A 71 16.74 2.16 -1.39
N GLY A 72 16.98 3.46 -1.16
CA GLY A 72 17.57 4.37 -2.15
C GLY A 72 16.55 5.08 -3.04
N GLY A 73 15.29 5.22 -2.60
CA GLY A 73 14.29 6.04 -3.30
C GLY A 73 14.71 7.51 -3.46
N PRO A 74 14.11 8.24 -4.44
CA PRO A 74 14.59 9.56 -4.88
C PRO A 74 14.71 10.53 -3.71
N ARG A 75 15.87 11.21 -3.65
CA ARG A 75 16.23 12.21 -2.64
C ARG A 75 15.48 13.51 -2.84
#